data_AF-A0A7R8ZTS2-F1
#
_entry.id   AF-A0A7R8ZTS2-F1
#
_cell.length_a   1.000
_cell.length_b   1.000
_cell.length_c   1.000
_cell.angle_alpha   90.00
_cell.angle_beta   90.00
_cell.angle_gamma   90.00
#
_symmetry.space_group_name_H-M   'P 1'
#
loop_
_entity.id
_entity.type
_entity.pdbx_description
1 polymer ?
#
loop_
_entity_poly.entity_id
_entity_poly.type
_entity_poly.pdbx_seq_one_letter_code
_entity_poly.pdbx_strand_id
1 'polypeptide(L)'
;MDDTEHLMPRYLRFVRGVIDSSDLPLNVSREILQSNKVIDGIRAGSVKKVLGMMESMAKNEPEKYQSFWTEFGKVVKEGPVEDFSNREQIMKLLRFASTSGEGSAQTVSLGDYVSRMKEGQDKIYYITADNYTAAKNSPHLEIFEKKGIEVLLMSDRVDEWLMGQVFDFDGKSFQSVSKGELDLGGIDGESAEEKPEEKEESKALLERIKTALSERVEDVKVSQRLTRSPSCIVLNEHEMAMYMQQLLKQAGQEIPTSKPVLEVNVDHPIVARLQSEADGDRFNDWSALLLDQAILAEGGHLEDPAGFVAKMNDIMLALAK
;
A
#
# COMPACT_ATOMS: atom_id res chain seq x y z
N MET A 1 37.37 8.39 13.97
CA MET A 1 36.74 7.08 14.24
C MET A 1 35.45 7.06 13.45
N ASP A 2 35.38 6.25 12.40
CA ASP A 2 34.21 6.18 11.50
C ASP A 2 33.09 5.22 11.98
N ASP A 3 33.10 4.82 13.25
CA ASP A 3 32.06 3.96 13.86
C ASP A 3 30.82 4.77 14.26
N THR A 4 30.25 5.45 13.27
CA THR A 4 29.02 6.26 13.38
C THR A 4 27.77 5.43 13.71
N GLU A 5 27.82 4.11 13.47
CA GLU A 5 26.70 3.18 13.71
C GLU A 5 26.31 3.06 15.19
N HIS A 6 27.21 3.37 16.12
CA HIS A 6 26.93 3.36 17.56
C HIS A 6 26.37 4.68 18.08
N LEU A 7 26.51 5.77 17.33
CA LEU A 7 26.11 7.13 17.74
C LEU A 7 24.82 7.60 17.06
N MET A 8 24.47 7.02 15.91
CA MET A 8 23.24 7.32 15.19
C MET A 8 22.58 6.04 14.65
N PRO A 9 21.24 5.92 14.73
CA PRO A 9 20.51 4.84 14.09
C PRO A 9 20.57 4.93 12.56
N ARG A 10 20.30 3.82 11.88
CA ARG A 10 20.45 3.72 10.42
C ARG A 10 19.46 4.60 9.67
N TYR A 11 18.25 4.81 10.21
CA TYR A 11 17.28 5.77 9.67
C TYR A 11 17.71 7.25 9.76
N LEU A 12 18.83 7.56 10.44
CA LEU A 12 19.43 8.91 10.50
C LEU A 12 20.85 8.95 9.88
N ARG A 13 21.22 7.97 9.05
CA ARG A 13 22.55 7.86 8.43
C ARG A 13 22.97 9.05 7.54
N PHE A 14 22.03 9.92 7.16
CA PHE A 14 22.31 11.15 6.42
C PHE A 14 22.87 12.27 7.31
N VAL A 15 22.73 12.18 8.63
CA VAL A 15 23.22 13.19 9.56
C VAL A 15 24.74 13.26 9.49
N ARG A 16 25.26 14.49 9.46
CA ARG A 16 26.69 14.79 9.53
C ARG A 16 26.91 15.81 10.64
N GLY A 17 27.94 15.61 11.44
CA GLY A 17 28.23 16.48 12.57
C GLY A 17 29.42 16.00 13.38
N VAL A 18 29.71 16.72 14.45
CA VAL A 18 30.76 16.41 15.42
C VAL A 18 30.12 16.33 16.80
N ILE A 19 30.42 15.26 17.53
CA ILE A 19 30.08 15.12 18.95
C ILE A 19 31.37 15.27 19.74
N ASP A 20 31.45 16.34 20.51
CA ASP A 20 32.54 16.57 21.46
C ASP A 20 32.02 16.22 22.87
N SER A 21 32.67 15.27 23.53
CA SER A 21 32.26 14.76 24.84
C SER A 21 33.45 14.67 25.78
N SER A 22 33.34 15.32 26.94
CA SER A 22 34.32 15.23 28.03
C SER A 22 34.24 13.90 28.80
N ASP A 23 33.14 13.15 28.61
CA ASP A 23 32.81 11.98 29.43
C ASP A 23 33.28 10.67 28.79
N LEU A 24 33.89 10.73 27.61
CA LEU A 24 34.51 9.59 26.95
C LEU A 24 36.02 9.54 27.26
N PRO A 25 36.57 8.39 27.67
CA PRO A 25 37.99 8.27 27.94
C PRO A 25 38.80 8.51 26.65
N LEU A 26 39.93 9.21 26.73
CA LEU A 26 40.77 9.55 25.55
C LEU A 26 41.23 8.33 24.73
N ASN A 27 41.25 7.14 25.34
CA ASN A 27 41.65 5.87 24.72
C ASN A 27 40.45 4.93 24.50
N VAL A 28 39.42 5.37 23.79
CA VAL A 28 38.27 4.49 23.47
C VAL A 28 38.70 3.43 22.45
N SER A 29 38.56 2.14 22.78
CA SER A 29 38.65 1.05 21.81
C SER A 29 37.29 0.82 21.15
N ARG A 30 37.25 0.14 19.98
CA ARG A 30 35.98 -0.24 19.33
C ARG A 30 35.08 -1.10 20.22
N GLU A 31 35.66 -1.87 21.14
CA GLU A 31 34.92 -2.70 22.12
C GLU A 31 34.25 -1.85 23.21
N ILE A 32 34.90 -0.77 23.67
CA ILE A 32 34.32 0.16 24.66
C ILE A 32 33.16 0.97 24.05
N LEU A 33 33.18 1.22 22.74
CA LEU A 33 32.06 1.87 22.03
C LEU A 33 30.79 1.01 21.98
N GLN A 34 30.93 -0.32 22.01
CA GLN A 34 29.81 -1.26 21.84
C GLN A 34 28.99 -1.51 23.11
N SER A 35 29.50 -1.14 24.30
CA SER A 35 28.88 -1.53 25.58
C SER A 35 29.02 -0.46 26.68
N ASN A 36 28.80 0.80 26.32
CA ASN A 36 28.93 1.92 27.27
C ASN A 36 27.64 2.73 27.38
N LYS A 37 27.08 2.80 28.61
CA LYS A 37 25.89 3.60 28.94
C LYS A 37 26.02 5.08 28.56
N VAL A 38 27.26 5.62 28.56
CA VAL A 38 27.53 7.00 28.11
C VAL A 38 27.26 7.14 26.62
N ILE A 39 27.66 6.16 25.81
CA ILE A 39 27.40 6.14 24.35
C ILE A 39 25.90 6.03 24.08
N ASP A 40 25.18 5.18 24.81
CA ASP A 40 23.72 5.08 24.68
C ASP A 40 23.03 6.41 25.01
N GLY A 41 23.48 7.09 26.07
CA GLY A 41 22.98 8.42 26.44
C GLY A 41 23.27 9.48 25.38
N ILE A 42 24.48 9.48 24.83
CA ILE A 42 24.87 10.37 23.72
C ILE A 42 24.00 10.10 22.49
N ARG A 43 23.82 8.83 22.11
CA ARG A 43 22.97 8.41 20.99
C ARG A 43 21.53 8.89 21.19
N ALA A 44 20.92 8.58 22.32
CA ALA A 44 19.54 8.98 22.62
C ALA A 44 19.36 10.51 22.62
N GLY A 45 20.29 11.25 23.23
CA GLY A 45 20.27 12.72 23.23
C GLY A 45 20.42 13.31 21.82
N SER A 46 21.27 12.71 21.00
CA SER A 46 21.51 13.15 19.63
C SER A 46 20.31 12.85 18.72
N VAL A 47 19.72 11.66 18.82
CA VAL A 47 18.47 11.30 18.11
C VAL A 47 17.36 12.27 18.47
N LYS A 48 17.11 12.51 19.76
CA LYS A 48 16.10 13.46 20.23
C LYS A 48 16.33 14.87 19.67
N LYS A 49 17.60 15.32 19.60
CA LYS A 49 17.94 16.64 19.05
C LYS A 49 17.66 16.70 17.55
N VAL A 50 18.03 15.67 16.80
CA VAL A 50 17.80 15.59 15.34
C VAL A 50 16.31 15.55 15.03
N LEU A 51 15.53 14.68 15.70
CA LEU A 51 14.07 14.61 15.51
C LEU A 51 13.40 15.94 15.86
N GLY A 52 13.80 16.60 16.95
CA GLY A 52 13.29 17.94 17.28
C GLY A 52 13.65 19.02 16.26
N MET A 53 14.82 18.92 15.60
CA MET A 53 15.18 19.80 14.49
C MET A 53 14.30 19.54 13.26
N MET A 54 14.00 18.27 12.95
CA MET A 54 13.10 17.90 11.87
C MET A 54 11.68 18.42 12.12
N GLU A 55 11.16 18.30 13.35
CA GLU A 55 9.85 18.85 13.73
C GLU A 55 9.81 20.37 13.59
N SER A 56 10.85 21.06 14.08
CA SER A 56 10.95 22.52 13.93
C SER A 56 11.00 22.93 12.45
N MET A 57 11.72 22.18 11.62
CA MET A 57 11.80 22.44 10.18
C MET A 57 10.44 22.20 9.51
N ALA A 58 9.78 21.09 9.82
CA ALA A 58 8.45 20.76 9.31
C ALA A 58 7.40 21.83 9.64
N LYS A 59 7.49 22.42 10.84
CA LYS A 59 6.56 23.45 11.32
C LYS A 59 6.87 24.85 10.80
N ASN A 60 8.14 25.24 10.78
CA ASN A 60 8.53 26.63 10.57
C ASN A 60 9.08 26.90 9.15
N GLU A 61 9.55 25.87 8.45
CA GLU A 61 10.19 25.96 7.14
C GLU A 61 9.66 24.85 6.18
N PRO A 62 8.34 24.80 5.88
CA PRO A 62 7.71 23.67 5.19
C PRO A 62 8.31 23.37 3.80
N GLU A 63 8.69 24.39 3.03
CA GLU A 63 9.35 24.21 1.72
C GLU A 63 10.74 23.54 1.86
N LYS A 64 11.48 23.91 2.91
CA LYS A 64 12.76 23.29 3.23
C LYS A 64 12.58 21.87 3.73
N TYR A 65 11.54 21.63 4.53
CA TYR A 65 11.18 20.28 4.95
C TYR A 65 10.77 19.41 3.76
N GLN A 66 10.07 19.96 2.77
CA GLN A 66 9.73 19.24 1.54
C GLN A 66 10.98 18.85 0.74
N SER A 67 11.96 19.76 0.62
CA SER A 67 13.26 19.44 0.01
C SER A 67 13.97 18.33 0.79
N PHE A 68 14.02 18.44 2.13
CA PHE A 68 14.57 17.39 2.99
C PHE A 68 13.87 16.04 2.80
N TRP A 69 12.54 16.03 2.75
CA TRP A 69 11.74 14.84 2.57
C TRP A 69 11.98 14.17 1.21
N THR A 70 12.13 14.98 0.16
CA THR A 70 12.43 14.49 -1.19
C THR A 70 13.75 13.72 -1.23
N GLU A 71 14.78 14.19 -0.50
CA GLU A 71 16.09 13.55 -0.46
C GLU A 71 16.17 12.38 0.53
N PHE A 72 15.57 12.52 1.73
CA PHE A 72 15.81 11.61 2.85
C PHE A 72 14.56 10.87 3.35
N GLY A 73 13.37 11.17 2.84
CA GLY A 73 12.10 10.61 3.34
C GLY A 73 12.06 9.09 3.33
N LYS A 74 12.59 8.45 2.27
CA LYS A 74 12.69 6.98 2.17
C LYS A 74 13.49 6.37 3.32
N VAL A 75 14.53 7.07 3.77
CA VAL A 75 15.39 6.66 4.88
C VAL A 75 14.68 6.86 6.21
N VAL A 76 13.98 7.99 6.38
CA VAL A 76 13.20 8.29 7.59
C VAL A 76 12.07 7.29 7.81
N LYS A 77 11.45 6.78 6.74
CA LYS A 77 10.43 5.72 6.78
C LYS A 77 10.91 4.39 7.38
N GLU A 78 12.21 4.15 7.47
CA GLU A 78 12.76 2.97 8.18
C GLU A 78 12.63 3.12 9.71
N GLY A 79 12.58 4.36 10.20
CA GLY A 79 12.64 4.72 11.62
C GLY A 79 11.52 4.13 12.50
N PRO A 80 10.24 4.12 12.10
CA PRO A 80 9.16 3.56 12.93
C PRO A 80 9.36 2.08 13.28
N VAL A 81 10.07 1.33 12.44
CA VAL A 81 10.35 -0.10 12.66
C VAL A 81 11.67 -0.31 13.40
N GLU A 82 12.68 0.54 13.16
CA GLU A 82 13.99 0.44 13.83
C GLU A 82 13.97 1.00 15.26
N ASP A 83 13.23 2.09 15.49
CA ASP A 83 13.26 2.88 16.73
C ASP A 83 11.88 3.02 17.36
N PHE A 84 11.45 1.95 18.04
CA PHE A 84 10.18 1.88 18.76
C PHE A 84 10.03 3.00 19.81
N SER A 85 11.15 3.46 20.40
CA SER A 85 11.12 4.47 21.46
C SER A 85 10.72 5.86 20.94
N ASN A 86 11.04 6.16 19.69
CA ASN A 86 10.70 7.42 19.04
C ASN A 86 9.64 7.24 17.93
N ARG A 87 9.04 6.05 17.79
CA ARG A 87 8.09 5.70 16.72
C ARG A 87 7.01 6.76 16.53
N GLU A 88 6.33 7.16 17.59
CA GLU A 88 5.25 8.15 17.52
C GLU A 88 5.74 9.50 16.97
N GLN A 89 6.94 9.93 17.40
CA GLN A 89 7.56 11.16 16.93
C GLN A 89 7.92 11.07 15.44
N ILE A 90 8.50 9.94 15.02
CA ILE A 90 8.90 9.70 13.64
C ILE A 90 7.66 9.63 12.73
N MET A 91 6.59 8.97 13.17
CA MET A 91 5.32 8.88 12.43
C MET A 91 4.74 10.26 12.09
N LYS A 92 4.83 11.24 13.00
CA LYS A 92 4.39 12.63 12.76
C LYS A 92 5.24 13.36 11.69
N LEU A 93 6.47 12.92 11.49
CA LEU A 93 7.40 13.47 10.50
C LEU A 93 7.19 12.88 9.09
N LEU A 94 6.50 11.74 8.97
CA LEU A 94 6.28 11.13 7.66
C LEU A 94 5.43 12.01 6.75
N ARG A 95 5.70 11.95 5.44
CA ARG A 95 4.87 12.55 4.39
C ARG A 95 4.53 11.51 3.34
N PHE A 96 3.32 11.63 2.80
CA PHE A 96 2.76 10.74 1.79
C PHE A 96 2.10 11.56 0.70
N ALA A 97 1.89 10.94 -0.46
CA ALA A 97 0.91 11.43 -1.42
C ALA A 97 -0.47 10.90 -0.99
N SER A 98 -1.54 11.56 -1.40
CA SER A 98 -2.90 11.09 -1.12
C SER A 98 -3.86 11.46 -2.24
N THR A 99 -5.05 10.87 -2.24
CA THR A 99 -6.12 11.20 -3.20
C THR A 99 -6.63 12.63 -3.09
N SER A 100 -6.39 13.33 -1.98
CA SER A 100 -6.72 14.75 -1.83
C SER A 100 -5.63 15.69 -2.36
N GLY A 101 -4.44 15.17 -2.69
CA GLY A 101 -3.31 15.93 -3.18
C GLY A 101 -3.23 15.97 -4.72
N GLU A 102 -2.50 16.96 -5.24
CA GLU A 102 -2.21 17.06 -6.66
C GLU A 102 -0.82 16.49 -6.98
N GLY A 103 -0.79 15.39 -7.73
CA GLY A 103 0.44 14.78 -8.24
C GLY A 103 1.19 13.90 -7.23
N SER A 104 2.40 13.48 -7.61
CA SER A 104 3.18 12.49 -6.86
C SER A 104 3.96 13.04 -5.67
N ALA A 105 3.87 14.36 -5.42
CA ALA A 105 4.60 14.98 -4.32
C ALA A 105 4.05 14.49 -2.98
N GLN A 106 4.92 13.93 -2.15
CA GLN A 106 4.57 13.47 -0.81
C GLN A 106 4.58 14.67 0.14
N THR A 107 3.42 15.29 0.34
CA THR A 107 3.25 16.52 1.15
C THR A 107 2.32 16.33 2.34
N VAL A 108 1.55 15.23 2.38
CA VAL A 108 0.52 14.99 3.38
C VAL A 108 1.12 14.31 4.60
N SER A 109 1.03 14.92 5.77
CA SER A 109 1.35 14.23 7.03
C SER A 109 0.18 13.38 7.51
N LEU A 110 0.44 12.42 8.41
CA LEU A 110 -0.63 11.64 9.04
C LEU A 110 -1.53 12.51 9.92
N GLY A 111 -0.99 13.56 10.54
CA GLY A 111 -1.80 14.53 11.29
C GLY A 111 -2.75 15.29 10.36
N ASP A 112 -2.28 15.66 9.17
CA ASP A 112 -3.12 16.32 8.17
C ASP A 112 -4.25 15.38 7.69
N TYR A 113 -3.94 14.11 7.44
CA TYR A 113 -4.95 13.08 7.10
C TYR A 113 -6.00 12.96 8.20
N VAL A 114 -5.57 12.76 9.46
CA VAL A 114 -6.46 12.61 10.61
C VAL A 114 -7.38 13.83 10.77
N SER A 115 -6.86 15.04 10.52
CA SER A 115 -7.65 16.28 10.60
C SER A 115 -8.77 16.38 9.55
N ARG A 116 -8.67 15.62 8.45
CA ARG A 116 -9.66 15.56 7.35
C ARG A 116 -10.51 14.29 7.35
N MET A 117 -10.33 13.41 8.34
CA MET A 117 -11.14 12.21 8.46
C MET A 117 -12.62 12.58 8.61
N LYS A 118 -13.47 11.80 7.95
CA LYS A 118 -14.92 11.98 8.04
C LYS A 118 -15.47 11.57 9.40
N GLU A 119 -16.65 12.06 9.74
CA GLU A 119 -17.37 11.60 10.94
C GLU A 119 -17.64 10.09 10.85
N GLY A 120 -17.41 9.36 11.94
CA GLY A 120 -17.53 7.90 11.97
C GLY A 120 -16.31 7.14 11.43
N GLN A 121 -15.35 7.80 10.76
CA GLN A 121 -14.15 7.16 10.26
C GLN A 121 -13.16 6.84 11.41
N ASP A 122 -12.82 5.56 11.55
CA ASP A 122 -11.88 5.03 12.55
C ASP A 122 -10.57 4.48 11.95
N LYS A 123 -10.53 4.33 10.61
CA LYS A 123 -9.40 3.80 9.86
C LYS A 123 -8.69 4.85 8.99
N ILE A 124 -7.37 4.74 8.88
CA ILE A 124 -6.54 5.42 7.89
C ILE A 124 -6.38 4.49 6.69
N TYR A 125 -6.96 4.88 5.56
CA TYR A 125 -6.91 4.07 4.34
C TYR A 125 -5.65 4.35 3.53
N TYR A 126 -5.02 3.29 3.03
CA TYR A 126 -3.83 3.40 2.19
C TYR A 126 -3.80 2.35 1.09
N ILE A 127 -3.05 2.62 0.03
CA ILE A 127 -2.67 1.66 -0.99
C ILE A 127 -1.15 1.65 -1.16
N THR A 128 -0.58 0.47 -1.33
CA THR A 128 0.82 0.30 -1.73
C THR A 128 0.87 -0.16 -3.20
N ALA A 129 1.75 0.45 -3.99
CA ALA A 129 1.98 0.07 -5.37
C ALA A 129 3.46 0.24 -5.75
N ASP A 130 3.82 -0.26 -6.94
CA ASP A 130 5.19 -0.17 -7.48
C ASP A 130 5.61 1.28 -7.79
N ASN A 131 4.65 2.14 -8.15
CA ASN A 131 4.84 3.54 -8.47
C ASN A 131 3.56 4.36 -8.21
N TYR A 132 3.69 5.70 -8.22
CA TYR A 132 2.58 6.61 -7.95
C TYR A 132 1.42 6.47 -8.95
N THR A 133 1.72 6.26 -10.23
CA THR A 133 0.70 6.14 -11.28
C THR A 133 -0.15 4.89 -11.09
N ALA A 134 0.45 3.77 -10.69
CA ALA A 134 -0.25 2.55 -10.36
C ALA A 134 -1.13 2.74 -9.10
N ALA A 135 -0.58 3.34 -8.04
CA ALA A 135 -1.36 3.65 -6.84
C ALA A 135 -2.58 4.53 -7.16
N LYS A 136 -2.37 5.64 -7.89
CA LYS A 136 -3.42 6.61 -8.23
C LYS A 136 -4.53 6.04 -9.12
N ASN A 137 -4.19 5.12 -10.02
CA ASN A 137 -5.15 4.59 -11.00
C ASN A 137 -5.70 3.21 -10.59
N SER A 138 -5.44 2.76 -9.36
CA SER A 138 -5.91 1.45 -8.91
C SER A 138 -7.45 1.41 -8.86
N PRO A 139 -8.07 0.31 -9.32
CA PRO A 139 -9.51 0.08 -9.17
C PRO A 139 -9.99 0.13 -7.72
N HIS A 140 -9.11 -0.18 -6.76
CA HIS A 140 -9.43 -0.19 -5.34
C HIS A 140 -9.77 1.20 -4.76
N LEU A 141 -9.45 2.29 -5.47
CA LEU A 141 -9.75 3.65 -5.04
C LEU A 141 -11.18 4.09 -5.38
N GLU A 142 -11.87 3.40 -6.28
CA GLU A 142 -13.11 3.89 -6.90
C GLU A 142 -14.24 4.17 -5.89
N ILE A 143 -14.49 3.24 -4.96
CA ILE A 143 -15.50 3.47 -3.93
C ILE A 143 -15.10 4.60 -2.96
N PHE A 144 -13.81 4.75 -2.68
CA PHE A 144 -13.29 5.80 -1.80
C PHE A 144 -13.43 7.17 -2.45
N GLU A 145 -13.13 7.27 -3.75
CA GLU A 145 -13.37 8.48 -4.54
C GLU A 145 -14.86 8.84 -4.55
N LYS A 146 -15.74 7.85 -4.80
CA LYS A 146 -17.20 8.04 -4.79
C LYS A 146 -17.69 8.56 -3.43
N LYS A 147 -17.18 8.01 -2.34
CA LYS A 147 -17.51 8.42 -0.97
C LYS A 147 -16.71 9.61 -0.46
N GLY A 148 -15.78 10.16 -1.25
CA GLY A 148 -14.89 11.25 -0.83
C GLY A 148 -14.01 10.93 0.39
N ILE A 149 -13.65 9.66 0.59
CA ILE A 149 -12.75 9.22 1.67
C ILE A 149 -11.31 9.31 1.15
N GLU A 150 -10.44 10.00 1.91
CA GLU A 150 -9.03 10.15 1.55
C GLU A 150 -8.29 8.81 1.66
N VAL A 151 -7.42 8.52 0.70
CA VAL A 151 -6.55 7.34 0.70
C VAL A 151 -5.10 7.78 0.51
N LEU A 152 -4.19 7.29 1.34
CA LEU A 152 -2.75 7.51 1.20
C LEU A 152 -2.20 6.67 0.05
N LEU A 153 -1.47 7.31 -0.85
CA LEU A 153 -0.84 6.70 -2.03
C LEU A 153 0.64 6.43 -1.72
N MET A 154 0.95 5.18 -1.40
CA MET A 154 2.29 4.74 -1.00
C MET A 154 2.98 4.03 -2.16
N SER A 155 4.09 4.61 -2.63
CA SER A 155 4.78 4.15 -3.84
C SER A 155 6.27 3.89 -3.64
N ASP A 156 6.78 4.01 -2.40
CA ASP A 156 8.14 3.64 -2.09
C ASP A 156 8.19 2.19 -1.61
N ARG A 157 9.25 1.45 -1.97
CA ARG A 157 9.44 0.07 -1.54
C ARG A 157 9.41 -0.13 -0.02
N VAL A 158 9.90 0.85 0.73
CA VAL A 158 9.91 0.84 2.20
C VAL A 158 8.50 0.92 2.79
N ASP A 159 7.51 1.41 2.03
CA ASP A 159 6.14 1.58 2.53
C ASP A 159 5.47 0.24 2.83
N GLU A 160 5.61 -0.77 1.98
CA GLU A 160 5.06 -2.12 2.23
C GLU A 160 5.62 -2.71 3.54
N TRP A 161 6.91 -2.47 3.79
CA TRP A 161 7.56 -2.94 5.01
C TRP A 161 7.13 -2.14 6.24
N LEU A 162 7.01 -0.81 6.11
CA LEU A 162 6.48 0.07 7.14
C LEU A 162 5.07 -0.36 7.56
N MET A 163 4.19 -0.58 6.59
CA MET A 163 2.79 -0.96 6.83
C MET A 163 2.63 -2.38 7.37
N GLY A 164 3.61 -3.25 7.17
CA GLY A 164 3.67 -4.56 7.83
C GLY A 164 4.02 -4.50 9.32
N GLN A 165 4.39 -3.35 9.87
CA GLN A 165 4.92 -3.20 11.23
C GLN A 165 4.23 -2.11 12.06
N VAL A 166 3.50 -1.21 11.40
CA VAL A 166 2.78 -0.11 12.03
C VAL A 166 1.28 -0.30 11.86
N PHE A 167 0.58 -0.42 12.98
CA PHE A 167 -0.84 -0.82 13.01
C PHE A 167 -1.78 0.36 13.23
N ASP A 168 -1.33 1.42 13.89
CA ASP A 168 -2.15 2.58 14.23
C ASP A 168 -1.35 3.88 14.30
N PHE A 169 -2.08 4.99 14.20
CA PHE A 169 -1.60 6.34 14.45
C PHE A 169 -2.71 7.17 15.09
N ASP A 170 -2.42 7.80 16.23
CA ASP A 170 -3.38 8.63 16.99
C ASP A 170 -4.70 7.90 17.30
N GLY A 171 -4.60 6.60 17.64
CA GLY A 171 -5.75 5.74 17.93
C GLY A 171 -6.57 5.30 16.70
N LYS A 172 -6.12 5.61 15.48
CA LYS A 172 -6.73 5.19 14.22
C LYS A 172 -5.93 4.06 13.59
N SER A 173 -6.58 2.94 13.26
CA SER A 173 -5.90 1.79 12.66
C SER A 173 -5.65 1.99 11.17
N PHE A 174 -4.60 1.39 10.62
CA PHE A 174 -4.36 1.41 9.18
C PHE A 174 -5.11 0.27 8.47
N GLN A 175 -5.70 0.57 7.31
CA GLN A 175 -6.37 -0.41 6.46
C GLN A 175 -5.92 -0.26 5.02
N SER A 176 -5.43 -1.36 4.44
CA SER A 176 -5.16 -1.39 3.00
C SER A 176 -6.46 -1.46 2.21
N VAL A 177 -6.56 -0.67 1.14
CA VAL A 177 -7.71 -0.70 0.22
C VAL A 177 -7.65 -1.87 -0.79
N SER A 178 -6.50 -2.53 -0.91
CA SER A 178 -6.30 -3.70 -1.81
C SER A 178 -6.24 -5.05 -1.07
N LYS A 179 -6.36 -5.04 0.27
CA LYS A 179 -6.31 -6.26 1.10
C LYS A 179 -7.51 -6.38 2.04
N GLY A 180 -7.84 -7.63 2.35
CA GLY A 180 -8.87 -7.99 3.34
C GLY A 180 -10.30 -7.66 2.91
N GLU A 181 -11.22 -7.67 3.87
CA GLU A 181 -12.59 -7.22 3.64
C GLU A 181 -12.68 -5.69 3.76
N LEU A 182 -13.57 -5.07 2.98
CA LEU A 182 -13.84 -3.65 3.08
C LEU A 182 -15.10 -3.42 3.88
N ASP A 183 -14.99 -2.60 4.93
CA ASP A 183 -16.14 -2.03 5.62
C ASP A 183 -16.03 -0.51 5.59
N LEU A 184 -16.97 0.13 4.89
CA LEU A 184 -17.16 1.58 4.83
C LEU A 184 -18.51 1.98 5.45
N GLY A 185 -19.18 1.08 6.16
CA GLY A 185 -20.47 1.36 6.79
C GLY A 185 -20.34 2.40 7.90
N GLY A 186 -21.32 3.31 8.00
CA GLY A 186 -21.41 4.27 9.10
C GLY A 186 -20.49 5.50 9.01
N ILE A 187 -19.69 5.63 7.95
CA ILE A 187 -18.93 6.84 7.67
C ILE A 187 -19.86 7.89 7.06
N ASP A 188 -19.83 9.12 7.58
CA ASP A 188 -20.62 10.26 7.08
C ASP A 188 -22.15 10.08 7.13
N GLY A 189 -22.65 9.28 8.08
CA GLY A 189 -24.08 9.04 8.23
C GLY A 189 -24.71 8.25 7.08
N GLU A 190 -23.90 7.69 6.17
CA GLU A 190 -24.38 6.71 5.21
C GLU A 190 -24.93 5.51 5.99
N SER A 191 -26.21 5.18 5.76
CA SER A 191 -26.74 3.88 6.13
C SER A 191 -25.74 2.85 5.63
N ALA A 192 -25.37 1.86 6.45
CA ALA A 192 -24.59 0.72 5.99
C ALA A 192 -25.19 0.29 4.65
N GLU A 193 -24.52 0.61 3.54
CA GLU A 193 -25.04 0.30 2.22
C GLU A 193 -25.34 -1.18 2.28
N GLU A 194 -26.61 -1.53 2.06
CA GLU A 194 -27.04 -2.93 2.03
C GLU A 194 -26.03 -3.63 1.14
N LYS A 195 -25.26 -4.58 1.71
CA LYS A 195 -24.34 -5.42 0.95
C LYS A 195 -25.12 -5.79 -0.32
N PRO A 196 -24.61 -5.47 -1.52
CA PRO A 196 -25.41 -5.58 -2.74
C PRO A 196 -26.06 -6.96 -2.71
N GLU A 197 -27.40 -7.00 -2.60
CA GLU A 197 -28.12 -8.26 -2.46
C GLU A 197 -27.71 -9.14 -3.63
N GLU A 198 -27.01 -10.23 -3.34
CA GLU A 198 -26.59 -11.18 -4.37
C GLU A 198 -27.83 -11.82 -4.96
N LYS A 199 -28.30 -11.26 -6.07
CA LYS A 199 -29.33 -11.87 -6.91
C LYS A 199 -28.90 -13.29 -7.26
N GLU A 200 -29.84 -14.23 -7.33
CA GLU A 200 -29.55 -15.63 -7.71
C GLU A 200 -28.74 -15.72 -9.01
N GLU A 201 -29.04 -14.85 -9.97
CA GLU A 201 -28.35 -14.75 -11.26
C GLU A 201 -26.86 -14.38 -11.09
N SER A 202 -26.54 -13.49 -10.15
CA SER A 202 -25.16 -13.12 -9.83
C SER A 202 -24.41 -14.30 -9.23
N LYS A 203 -25.05 -15.08 -8.35
CA LYS A 203 -24.42 -16.29 -7.77
C LYS A 203 -24.08 -17.33 -8.83
N ALA A 204 -25.00 -17.58 -9.76
CA ALA A 204 -24.76 -18.52 -10.86
C ALA A 204 -23.60 -18.08 -11.77
N LEU A 205 -23.48 -16.77 -12.03
CA LEU A 205 -22.37 -16.21 -12.79
C LEU A 205 -21.03 -16.40 -12.07
N LEU A 206 -20.97 -16.04 -10.78
CA LEU A 206 -19.74 -16.15 -9.98
C LEU A 206 -19.25 -17.60 -9.88
N GLU A 207 -20.14 -18.56 -9.66
CA GLU A 207 -19.78 -19.99 -9.64
C GLU A 207 -19.26 -20.48 -10.99
N ARG A 208 -19.84 -20.00 -12.10
CA ARG A 208 -19.37 -20.32 -13.45
C ARG A 208 -17.98 -19.73 -13.71
N ILE A 209 -17.72 -18.48 -13.30
CA ILE A 209 -16.39 -17.84 -13.39
C ILE A 209 -15.39 -18.60 -12.51
N LYS A 210 -15.76 -18.93 -11.27
CA LYS A 210 -14.93 -19.69 -10.33
C LYS A 210 -14.55 -21.05 -10.88
N THR A 211 -15.47 -21.75 -11.53
CA THR A 211 -15.21 -23.02 -12.21
C THR A 211 -14.18 -22.85 -13.33
N ALA A 212 -14.36 -21.83 -14.18
CA ALA A 212 -13.44 -21.52 -15.28
C ALA A 212 -12.03 -21.12 -14.80
N LEU A 213 -11.92 -20.56 -13.59
CA LEU A 213 -10.67 -20.05 -13.01
C LEU A 213 -10.17 -20.87 -11.81
N SER A 214 -10.71 -22.06 -11.57
CA SER A 214 -10.49 -22.84 -10.32
C SER A 214 -9.01 -23.16 -10.02
N GLU A 215 -8.17 -23.25 -11.05
CA GLU A 215 -6.73 -23.45 -10.90
C GLU A 215 -5.98 -22.16 -10.53
N ARG A 216 -6.56 -20.98 -10.78
CA ARG A 216 -5.92 -19.67 -10.70
C ARG A 216 -6.42 -18.77 -9.57
N VAL A 217 -7.66 -18.95 -9.11
CA VAL A 217 -8.27 -18.14 -8.02
C VAL A 217 -8.71 -19.00 -6.85
N GLU A 218 -8.71 -18.43 -5.65
CA GLU A 218 -9.25 -19.06 -4.45
C GLU A 218 -10.78 -18.96 -4.45
N ASP A 219 -11.29 -17.76 -4.73
CA ASP A 219 -12.71 -17.45 -4.71
C ASP A 219 -13.08 -16.34 -5.70
N VAL A 220 -14.37 -16.23 -6.01
CA VAL A 220 -14.92 -15.16 -6.87
C VAL A 220 -16.11 -14.54 -6.16
N LYS A 221 -16.07 -13.23 -5.92
CA LYS A 221 -17.07 -12.50 -5.12
C LYS A 221 -17.61 -11.28 -5.86
N VAL A 222 -18.80 -10.82 -5.49
CA VAL A 222 -19.28 -9.49 -5.91
C VAL A 222 -18.41 -8.43 -5.24
N SER A 223 -17.93 -7.46 -6.02
CA SER A 223 -17.16 -6.36 -5.46
C SER A 223 -18.04 -5.34 -4.75
N GLN A 224 -17.55 -4.83 -3.62
CA GLN A 224 -18.07 -3.62 -2.97
C GLN A 224 -17.17 -2.41 -3.21
N ARG A 225 -16.03 -2.63 -3.88
CA ARG A 225 -14.97 -1.63 -4.08
C ARG A 225 -15.06 -0.94 -5.44
N LEU A 226 -15.61 -1.66 -6.42
CA LEU A 226 -15.61 -1.25 -7.83
C LEU A 226 -16.87 -0.45 -8.19
N THR A 227 -16.69 0.58 -9.01
CA THR A 227 -17.78 1.37 -9.59
C THR A 227 -17.73 1.37 -11.11
N ARG A 228 -16.53 1.51 -11.69
CA ARG A 228 -16.29 1.59 -13.14
C ARG A 228 -15.43 0.44 -13.67
N SER A 229 -14.59 -0.19 -12.85
CA SER A 229 -13.77 -1.31 -13.31
C SER A 229 -14.57 -2.61 -13.30
N PRO A 230 -14.27 -3.56 -14.21
CA PRO A 230 -14.99 -4.84 -14.31
C PRO A 230 -14.61 -5.83 -13.21
N SER A 231 -13.35 -5.82 -12.79
CA SER A 231 -12.79 -6.76 -11.81
C SER A 231 -11.56 -6.18 -11.12
N CYS A 232 -11.24 -6.69 -9.93
CA CYS A 232 -9.99 -6.47 -9.24
C CYS A 232 -9.60 -7.71 -8.42
N ILE A 233 -8.34 -7.76 -8.00
CA ILE A 233 -7.84 -8.82 -7.13
C ILE A 233 -7.76 -8.31 -5.71
N VAL A 234 -8.26 -9.09 -4.76
CA VAL A 234 -8.10 -8.82 -3.34
C VAL A 234 -7.22 -9.89 -2.73
N LEU A 235 -6.17 -9.43 -2.04
CA LEU A 235 -5.27 -10.27 -1.27
C LEU A 235 -5.78 -10.38 0.18
N ASN A 236 -5.40 -11.45 0.86
CA ASN A 236 -5.66 -11.56 2.30
C ASN A 236 -4.89 -10.48 3.09
N GLU A 237 -5.38 -10.09 4.28
CA GLU A 237 -4.81 -8.98 5.07
C GLU A 237 -3.32 -9.10 5.35
N HIS A 238 -2.84 -10.33 5.56
CA HIS A 238 -1.44 -10.63 5.88
C HIS A 238 -0.60 -11.02 4.66
N GLU A 239 -1.19 -11.04 3.46
CA GLU A 239 -0.46 -11.38 2.25
C GLU A 239 0.37 -10.20 1.74
N MET A 240 1.52 -10.52 1.15
CA MET A 240 2.39 -9.55 0.53
C MET A 240 1.76 -9.05 -0.78
N ALA A 241 1.88 -7.75 -1.07
CA ALA A 241 1.42 -7.19 -2.35
C ALA A 241 2.08 -7.90 -3.56
N MET A 242 1.35 -8.02 -4.67
CA MET A 242 1.79 -8.78 -5.86
C MET A 242 3.13 -8.30 -6.42
N TYR A 243 3.34 -6.98 -6.52
CA TYR A 243 4.60 -6.41 -6.99
C TYR A 243 5.79 -6.80 -6.08
N MET A 244 5.55 -7.00 -4.78
CA MET A 244 6.58 -7.40 -3.82
C MET A 244 6.88 -8.90 -3.91
N GLN A 245 5.86 -9.73 -4.09
CA GLN A 245 6.05 -11.15 -4.38
C GLN A 245 6.92 -11.33 -5.63
N GLN A 246 6.66 -10.51 -6.66
CA GLN A 246 7.45 -10.53 -7.89
C GLN A 246 8.90 -10.10 -7.66
N LEU A 247 9.13 -9.04 -6.87
CA LEU A 247 10.48 -8.60 -6.54
C LEU A 247 11.28 -9.70 -5.83
N LEU A 248 10.66 -10.41 -4.89
CA LEU A 248 11.32 -11.48 -4.15
C LEU A 248 11.58 -12.71 -5.03
N LYS A 249 10.65 -13.08 -5.92
CA LYS A 249 10.88 -14.11 -6.94
C LYS A 249 12.07 -13.76 -7.84
N GLN A 250 12.17 -12.50 -8.30
CA GLN A 250 13.31 -12.02 -9.09
C GLN A 250 14.64 -12.03 -8.31
N ALA A 251 14.58 -11.86 -6.99
CA ALA A 251 15.73 -12.00 -6.09
C ALA A 251 16.08 -13.46 -5.77
N GLY A 252 15.41 -14.44 -6.39
CA GLY A 252 15.65 -15.86 -6.19
C GLY A 252 15.05 -16.44 -4.90
N GLN A 253 14.12 -15.74 -4.25
CA GLN A 253 13.38 -16.27 -3.11
C GLN A 253 12.16 -17.07 -3.58
N GLU A 254 11.94 -18.22 -2.97
CA GLU A 254 10.70 -18.97 -3.16
C GLU A 254 9.59 -18.32 -2.33
N ILE A 255 8.60 -17.75 -3.01
CA ILE A 255 7.40 -17.18 -2.39
C ILE A 255 6.27 -18.19 -2.58
N PRO A 256 5.64 -18.69 -1.50
CA PRO A 256 4.43 -19.49 -1.61
C PRO A 256 3.39 -18.73 -2.42
N THR A 257 2.93 -19.30 -3.52
CA THR A 257 1.88 -18.70 -4.34
C THR A 257 0.54 -18.95 -3.66
N SER A 258 -0.08 -17.91 -3.10
CA SER A 258 -1.51 -17.93 -2.74
C SER A 258 -2.33 -17.67 -4.00
N LYS A 259 -3.50 -18.31 -4.10
CA LYS A 259 -4.46 -17.95 -5.14
C LYS A 259 -5.22 -16.71 -4.67
N PRO A 260 -5.36 -15.65 -5.49
CA PRO A 260 -6.11 -14.46 -5.09
C PRO A 260 -7.62 -14.70 -5.07
N VAL A 261 -8.35 -13.80 -4.41
CA VAL A 261 -9.79 -13.64 -4.58
C VAL A 261 -10.04 -12.66 -5.73
N LEU A 262 -10.87 -13.05 -6.69
CA LEU A 262 -11.32 -12.17 -7.77
C LEU A 262 -12.63 -11.50 -7.36
N GLU A 263 -12.62 -10.19 -7.19
CA GLU A 263 -13.85 -9.42 -7.04
C GLU A 263 -14.35 -8.94 -8.41
N VAL A 264 -15.65 -9.09 -8.66
CA VAL A 264 -16.29 -8.78 -9.95
C VAL A 264 -17.38 -7.73 -9.76
N ASN A 265 -17.39 -6.72 -10.62
CA ASN A 265 -18.45 -5.71 -10.69
C ASN A 265 -19.58 -6.22 -11.59
N VAL A 266 -20.62 -6.78 -10.99
CA VAL A 266 -21.76 -7.39 -11.70
C VAL A 266 -22.57 -6.38 -12.54
N ASP A 267 -22.50 -5.09 -12.20
CA ASP A 267 -23.17 -4.03 -12.95
C ASP A 267 -22.35 -3.54 -14.15
N HIS A 268 -21.10 -4.00 -14.29
CA HIS A 268 -20.23 -3.57 -15.38
C HIS A 268 -20.67 -4.19 -16.73
N PRO A 269 -20.72 -3.42 -17.84
CA PRO A 269 -21.16 -3.91 -19.15
C PRO A 269 -20.40 -5.15 -19.67
N ILE A 270 -19.10 -5.25 -19.39
CA ILE A 270 -18.30 -6.45 -19.74
C ILE A 270 -18.80 -7.69 -18.98
N VAL A 271 -19.16 -7.54 -17.70
CA VAL A 271 -19.63 -8.66 -16.88
C VAL A 271 -21.04 -9.07 -17.30
N ALA A 272 -21.91 -8.10 -17.62
CA ALA A 272 -23.22 -8.38 -18.21
C ALA A 272 -23.10 -9.11 -19.58
N ARG A 273 -22.12 -8.74 -20.41
CA ARG A 273 -21.85 -9.44 -21.68
C ARG A 273 -21.31 -10.85 -21.45
N LEU A 274 -20.47 -11.05 -20.45
CA LEU A 274 -19.99 -12.37 -20.04
C LEU A 274 -21.15 -13.26 -19.57
N GLN A 275 -22.08 -12.72 -18.80
CA GLN A 275 -23.25 -13.45 -18.30
C GLN A 275 -24.13 -14.01 -19.43
N SER A 276 -24.24 -13.28 -20.54
CA SER A 276 -25.00 -13.68 -21.73
C SER A 276 -24.23 -14.58 -22.70
N GLU A 277 -22.96 -14.91 -22.42
CA GLU A 277 -22.16 -15.77 -23.29
C GLU A 277 -22.53 -17.25 -23.13
N ALA A 278 -23.10 -17.81 -24.20
CA ALA A 278 -23.54 -19.20 -24.25
C ALA A 278 -22.41 -20.16 -24.66
N ASP A 279 -21.41 -19.66 -25.38
CA ASP A 279 -20.26 -20.44 -25.82
C ASP A 279 -19.29 -20.66 -24.64
N GLY A 280 -19.03 -21.93 -24.32
CA GLY A 280 -18.23 -22.30 -23.15
C GLY A 280 -16.77 -21.85 -23.26
N ASP A 281 -16.16 -21.96 -24.44
CA ASP A 281 -14.76 -21.61 -24.66
C ASP A 281 -14.58 -20.09 -24.59
N ARG A 282 -15.48 -19.34 -25.24
CA ARG A 282 -15.48 -17.87 -25.14
C ARG A 282 -15.73 -17.38 -23.72
N PHE A 283 -16.64 -18.03 -22.98
CA PHE A 283 -16.85 -17.69 -21.57
C PHE A 283 -15.57 -17.87 -20.74
N ASN A 284 -14.83 -18.96 -20.97
CA ASN A 284 -13.56 -19.21 -20.29
C ASN A 284 -12.50 -18.16 -20.67
N ASP A 285 -12.41 -17.77 -21.94
CA ASP A 285 -11.48 -16.74 -22.40
C ASP A 285 -11.79 -15.37 -21.79
N TRP A 286 -13.07 -14.96 -21.77
CA TRP A 286 -13.47 -13.72 -21.11
C TRP A 286 -13.19 -13.75 -19.61
N SER A 287 -13.47 -14.86 -18.94
CA SER A 287 -13.17 -15.03 -17.50
C SER A 287 -11.67 -14.93 -17.24
N ALA A 288 -10.84 -15.55 -18.09
CA ALA A 288 -9.40 -15.44 -18.02
C ALA A 288 -8.91 -14.01 -18.25
N LEU A 289 -9.49 -13.28 -19.22
CA LEU A 289 -9.16 -11.87 -19.45
C LEU A 289 -9.53 -10.98 -18.27
N LEU A 290 -10.68 -11.19 -17.61
CA LEU A 290 -11.04 -10.44 -16.40
C LEU A 290 -10.01 -10.61 -15.29
N LEU A 291 -9.49 -11.83 -15.13
CA LEU A 291 -8.43 -12.11 -14.17
C LEU A 291 -7.10 -11.48 -14.61
N ASP A 292 -6.69 -11.67 -15.87
CA ASP A 292 -5.41 -11.18 -16.37
C ASP A 292 -5.33 -9.65 -16.33
N GLN A 293 -6.42 -8.95 -16.66
CA GLN A 293 -6.53 -7.50 -16.52
C GLN A 293 -6.37 -7.04 -15.06
N ALA A 294 -7.01 -7.76 -14.12
CA ALA A 294 -6.89 -7.46 -12.69
C ALA A 294 -5.46 -7.71 -12.18
N ILE A 295 -4.79 -8.79 -12.60
CA ILE A 295 -3.38 -9.06 -12.26
C ILE A 295 -2.49 -7.92 -12.73
N LEU A 296 -2.67 -7.47 -13.98
CA LEU A 296 -1.88 -6.38 -14.54
C LEU A 296 -2.12 -5.05 -13.81
N ALA A 297 -3.38 -4.75 -13.47
CA ALA A 297 -3.74 -3.53 -12.74
C ALA A 297 -3.07 -3.46 -11.36
N GLU A 298 -2.91 -4.61 -10.69
CA GLU A 298 -2.26 -4.72 -9.38
C GLU A 298 -0.73 -4.91 -9.45
N GLY A 299 -0.12 -4.66 -10.61
CA GLY A 299 1.33 -4.74 -10.82
C GLY A 299 1.89 -6.16 -10.83
N GLY A 300 1.02 -7.16 -10.99
CA GLY A 300 1.39 -8.55 -11.18
C GLY A 300 1.96 -8.82 -12.57
N HIS A 301 2.54 -10.02 -12.74
CA HIS A 301 3.01 -10.50 -14.03
C HIS A 301 2.14 -11.65 -14.50
N LEU A 302 1.83 -11.66 -15.80
CA LEU A 302 1.14 -12.77 -16.43
C LEU A 302 2.12 -13.92 -16.70
N GLU A 303 1.69 -15.14 -16.43
CA GLU A 303 2.46 -16.35 -16.76
C GLU A 303 2.56 -16.57 -18.28
N ASP A 304 1.50 -16.24 -19.01
CA ASP A 304 1.44 -16.30 -20.47
C ASP A 304 0.94 -14.97 -21.09
N PRO A 305 1.84 -13.97 -21.26
CA PRO A 305 1.50 -12.70 -21.91
C PRO A 305 1.05 -12.86 -23.37
N ALA A 306 1.56 -13.88 -24.07
CA ALA A 306 1.22 -14.11 -25.48
C ALA A 306 -0.21 -14.65 -25.61
N GLY A 307 -0.60 -15.61 -24.75
CA GLY A 307 -1.96 -16.12 -24.66
C GLY A 307 -2.97 -15.05 -24.26
N PHE A 308 -2.62 -14.15 -23.33
CA PHE A 308 -3.46 -12.98 -23.01
C PHE A 308 -3.75 -12.12 -24.25
N VAL A 309 -2.71 -11.76 -25.01
CA VAL A 309 -2.88 -10.95 -26.23
C VAL A 309 -3.68 -11.68 -27.30
N ALA A 310 -3.46 -13.00 -27.48
CA ALA A 310 -4.22 -13.81 -28.43
C ALA A 310 -5.72 -13.80 -28.12
N LYS A 311 -6.10 -14.11 -26.87
CA LYS A 311 -7.51 -14.08 -26.41
C LYS A 311 -8.15 -12.71 -26.58
N MET A 312 -7.41 -11.65 -26.24
CA MET A 312 -7.88 -10.28 -26.40
C MET A 312 -8.16 -9.95 -27.88
N ASN A 313 -7.27 -10.35 -28.79
CA ASN A 313 -7.45 -10.13 -30.22
C ASN A 313 -8.64 -10.93 -30.78
N ASP A 314 -8.80 -12.18 -30.37
CA ASP A 314 -9.91 -13.03 -30.80
C ASP A 314 -11.27 -12.46 -30.38
N ILE A 315 -11.36 -11.94 -29.16
CA ILE A 315 -12.55 -11.25 -28.66
C ILE A 315 -12.80 -9.95 -29.43
N MET A 316 -11.78 -9.14 -29.69
CA MET A 316 -11.93 -7.93 -30.51
C MET A 316 -12.44 -8.24 -31.92
N LEU A 317 -11.94 -9.30 -32.56
CA LEU A 317 -12.39 -9.73 -33.88
C LEU A 317 -13.83 -10.27 -33.86
N ALA A 318 -14.23 -10.93 -32.78
CA ALA A 318 -15.60 -11.41 -32.61
C ALA A 318 -16.60 -10.26 -32.44
N LEU A 319 -16.19 -9.15 -31.82
CA LEU A 319 -17.01 -7.94 -31.62
C LEU A 319 -17.03 -6.99 -32.82
N ALA A 320 -16.08 -7.11 -33.74
CA ALA A 320 -16.03 -6.30 -34.97
C ALA A 320 -16.99 -6.79 -36.08
N LYS A 321 -17.73 -7.87 -35.83
CA LYS A 321 -18.71 -8.47 -36.75
C LYS A 321 -20.12 -8.14 -36.30
#